data_AF-A0A4Z0ZSQ7-F1
#
_entry.id   AF-A0A4Z0ZSQ7-F1
#
_cell.length_a   1.000
_cell.length_b   1.000
_cell.length_c   1.000
_cell.angle_alpha   90.00
_cell.angle_beta   90.00
_cell.angle_gamma   90.00
#
_symmetry.space_group_name_H-M   'P 1'
#
loop_
_entity.id
_entity.type
_entity.pdbx_description
1 polymer ?
#
loop_
_entity_poly.entity_id
_entity_poly.type
_entity_poly.pdbx_seq_one_letter_code
_entity_poly.pdbx_strand_id
1 'polypeptide(L)'
;MNNNDRLSDVYAFDFGSKWMFDRMNEIIPNPSRYYDRNINYFGYGIFKYGLSIAITILFLIYFYYNNVILLPLIVIVFYTIEVHFLFLFPILFDGKRNPLITSLRYTYQLGIIHLITNVIPIAIFMILGLFHFKNPFRNWLIGCVAILIWYKDEIRDRL
;
A
#
# COMPACT_ATOMS: atom_id res chain seq x y z
N MET A 1 38.12 -14.65 -15.28
CA MET A 1 37.17 -13.85 -16.08
C MET A 1 35.88 -13.74 -15.28
N ASN A 2 35.44 -12.50 -15.06
CA ASN A 2 34.32 -12.04 -14.22
C ASN A 2 33.12 -13.00 -14.10
N ASN A 3 32.84 -13.46 -12.87
CA ASN A 3 31.49 -13.78 -12.42
C ASN A 3 30.97 -12.59 -11.59
N ASN A 4 30.89 -11.44 -12.25
CA ASN A 4 30.41 -10.18 -11.69
C ASN A 4 28.99 -9.89 -12.20
N ASP A 5 28.16 -10.94 -12.30
CA ASP A 5 26.83 -10.87 -12.88
C ASP A 5 25.76 -11.18 -11.82
N ARG A 6 25.03 -10.12 -11.45
CA ARG A 6 23.65 -10.12 -10.91
C ARG A 6 23.43 -10.41 -9.41
N LEU A 7 24.28 -9.86 -8.54
CA LEU A 7 23.83 -9.44 -7.20
C LEU A 7 23.42 -7.96 -7.17
N SER A 8 23.04 -7.43 -8.34
CA SER A 8 22.53 -6.08 -8.53
C SER A 8 21.12 -5.96 -7.95
N ASP A 9 21.01 -5.12 -6.94
CA ASP A 9 19.81 -4.41 -6.52
C ASP A 9 18.65 -5.28 -6.02
N VAL A 10 18.82 -5.91 -4.86
CA VAL A 10 17.66 -6.19 -4.00
C VAL A 10 17.17 -4.84 -3.48
N TYR A 11 16.35 -4.15 -4.28
CA TYR A 11 15.66 -2.94 -3.86
C TYR A 11 14.92 -3.25 -2.55
N ALA A 12 15.08 -2.43 -1.51
CA ALA A 12 14.44 -2.64 -0.20
C ALA A 12 12.91 -2.84 -0.28
N PHE A 13 12.28 -2.41 -1.37
CA PHE A 13 10.87 -2.65 -1.68
C PHE A 13 10.54 -4.07 -2.14
N ASP A 14 11.42 -4.76 -2.87
CA ASP A 14 11.23 -6.17 -3.23
C ASP A 14 11.25 -7.05 -1.98
N PHE A 15 12.03 -6.66 -0.97
CA PHE A 15 11.98 -7.28 0.35
C PHE A 15 10.62 -7.06 1.03
N GLY A 16 10.07 -5.84 0.96
CA GLY A 16 8.78 -5.51 1.54
C GLY A 16 7.60 -6.25 0.90
N SER A 17 7.53 -6.27 -0.43
CA SER A 17 6.47 -7.01 -1.15
C SER A 17 6.59 -8.51 -0.94
N LYS A 18 7.82 -9.05 -0.93
CA LYS A 18 8.04 -10.47 -0.63
C LYS A 18 7.62 -10.82 0.80
N TRP A 19 7.98 -10.00 1.78
CA TRP A 19 7.55 -10.19 3.17
C TRP A 19 6.03 -10.17 3.30
N MET A 20 5.36 -9.21 2.64
CA MET A 20 3.91 -9.11 2.64
C MET A 20 3.25 -10.33 1.96
N PHE A 21 3.83 -10.83 0.87
CA PHE A 21 3.39 -12.05 0.20
C PHE A 21 3.47 -13.28 1.14
N ASP A 22 4.57 -13.43 1.86
CA ASP A 22 4.76 -14.56 2.79
C ASP A 22 3.72 -14.50 3.91
N ARG A 23 3.47 -13.31 4.48
CA ARG A 23 2.40 -13.11 5.47
C ARG A 23 1.00 -13.36 4.89
N MET A 24 0.75 -12.99 3.64
CA MET A 24 -0.52 -13.27 2.98
C MET A 24 -0.77 -14.77 2.84
N ASN A 25 0.26 -15.57 2.57
CA ASN A 25 0.15 -17.03 2.51
C ASN A 25 -0.09 -17.67 3.87
N GLU A 26 0.35 -17.05 4.96
CA GLU A 26 0.03 -17.49 6.32
C GLU A 26 -1.43 -17.16 6.69
N ILE A 27 -1.92 -15.98 6.31
CA ILE A 27 -3.28 -15.50 6.64
C ILE A 27 -4.34 -16.15 5.74
N ILE A 28 -4.01 -16.33 4.46
CA ILE A 28 -4.86 -16.89 3.40
C ILE A 28 -4.07 -18.00 2.68
N PRO A 29 -4.01 -19.21 3.26
CA PRO A 29 -3.28 -20.32 2.66
C PRO A 29 -3.80 -20.65 1.26
N ASN A 30 -2.91 -20.63 0.28
CA ASN A 30 -3.24 -21.02 -1.09
C ASN A 30 -2.04 -21.74 -1.73
N PRO A 31 -2.10 -23.07 -1.94
CA PRO A 31 -0.98 -23.85 -2.47
C PRO A 31 -0.64 -23.51 -3.92
N SER A 32 -1.56 -22.88 -4.68
CA SER A 32 -1.29 -22.46 -6.06
C SER A 32 -0.73 -21.03 -6.16
N ARG A 33 -0.68 -20.27 -5.05
CA ARG A 33 -0.16 -18.89 -5.06
C ARG A 33 1.37 -18.92 -5.02
N TYR A 34 2.02 -18.29 -6.00
CA TYR A 34 3.47 -18.12 -6.04
C TYR A 34 3.84 -16.65 -6.22
N TYR A 35 5.03 -16.28 -5.72
CA TYR A 35 5.53 -14.92 -5.87
C TYR A 35 6.13 -14.75 -7.26
N ASP A 36 5.38 -14.13 -8.17
CA ASP A 36 5.84 -13.90 -9.55
C ASP A 36 6.90 -12.79 -9.58
N ARG A 37 8.16 -13.17 -9.83
CA ARG A 37 9.30 -12.25 -9.90
C ARG A 37 9.31 -11.39 -11.17
N ASN A 38 8.47 -11.70 -12.16
CA ASN A 38 8.37 -10.89 -13.38
C ASN A 38 7.49 -9.64 -13.16
N ILE A 39 6.71 -9.60 -12.08
CA ILE A 39 5.90 -8.43 -11.73
C ILE A 39 6.81 -7.37 -11.11
N ASN A 40 6.74 -6.15 -11.65
CA ASN A 40 7.46 -5.00 -11.11
C ASN A 40 6.75 -4.40 -9.88
N TYR A 41 6.86 -5.08 -8.73
CA TYR A 41 6.25 -4.63 -7.47
C TYR A 41 6.72 -3.25 -7.02
N PHE A 42 8.01 -2.96 -7.22
CA PHE A 42 8.58 -1.65 -6.92
C PHE A 42 7.93 -0.54 -7.76
N GLY A 43 7.75 -0.78 -9.06
CA GLY A 43 7.06 0.14 -9.97
C GLY A 43 5.62 0.42 -9.54
N TYR A 44 4.88 -0.60 -9.12
CA TYR A 44 3.52 -0.41 -8.57
C TYR A 44 3.53 0.37 -7.24
N GLY A 45 4.52 0.14 -6.39
CA GLY A 45 4.72 0.93 -5.16
C GLY A 45 4.99 2.40 -5.46
N ILE A 46 5.95 2.68 -6.35
CA ILE A 46 6.25 4.05 -6.81
C ILE A 46 5.00 4.69 -7.42
N PHE A 47 4.28 3.97 -8.28
CA PHE A 47 3.09 4.52 -8.93
C PHE A 47 2.05 4.95 -7.89
N LYS A 48 1.71 4.06 -6.94
CA LYS A 48 0.73 4.33 -5.88
C LYS A 48 1.12 5.54 -5.03
N TYR A 49 2.32 5.49 -4.43
CA TYR A 49 2.74 6.53 -3.49
C TYR A 49 3.12 7.81 -4.23
N GLY A 50 3.74 7.71 -5.40
CA GLY A 50 4.10 8.84 -6.25
C GLY A 50 2.88 9.62 -6.72
N LEU A 51 1.82 8.95 -7.17
CA LEU A 51 0.57 9.62 -7.55
C LEU A 51 -0.09 10.31 -6.34
N SER A 52 -0.13 9.62 -5.19
CA SER A 52 -0.70 10.17 -3.95
C SER A 52 0.07 11.42 -3.49
N ILE A 53 1.40 11.37 -3.49
CA ILE A 53 2.28 12.50 -3.13
C ILE A 53 2.14 13.64 -4.14
N ALA A 54 2.15 13.35 -5.45
CA ALA A 54 2.07 14.39 -6.48
C ALA A 54 0.78 15.20 -6.37
N ILE A 55 -0.37 14.54 -6.22
CA ILE A 55 -1.66 15.20 -6.01
C ILE A 55 -1.66 15.99 -4.69
N THR A 56 -1.10 15.41 -3.63
CA THR A 56 -0.96 16.08 -2.33
C THR A 56 -0.12 17.35 -2.44
N ILE A 57 0.98 17.36 -3.19
CA ILE A 57 1.80 18.57 -3.39
C ILE A 57 1.02 19.65 -4.14
N LEU A 58 0.25 19.29 -5.17
CA LEU A 58 -0.58 20.25 -5.90
C LEU A 58 -1.60 20.94 -4.98
N PHE A 59 -2.29 20.16 -4.15
CA PHE A 59 -3.22 20.70 -3.16
C PHE A 59 -2.54 21.48 -2.04
N LEU A 60 -1.32 21.10 -1.67
CA LEU A 60 -0.53 21.79 -0.64
C LEU A 60 -0.19 23.20 -1.11
N ILE A 61 0.30 23.32 -2.35
CA ILE A 61 0.57 24.60 -3.01
C ILE A 61 -0.72 25.43 -3.09
N TYR A 62 -1.80 24.82 -3.55
CA TYR A 62 -3.10 25.50 -3.66
C TYR A 62 -3.60 26.04 -2.30
N PHE A 63 -3.59 25.21 -1.24
CA PHE A 63 -4.02 25.63 0.09
C PHE A 63 -3.09 26.69 0.71
N TYR A 64 -1.78 26.57 0.52
CA TYR A 64 -0.82 27.54 1.02
C TYR A 64 -1.09 28.96 0.47
N TYR A 65 -1.41 29.09 -0.82
CA TYR A 65 -1.69 30.39 -1.44
C TYR A 65 -3.10 30.93 -1.19
N ASN A 66 -4.10 30.06 -0.96
CA ASN A 66 -5.49 30.49 -0.81
C ASN A 66 -5.91 30.63 0.67
N ASN A 67 -5.63 29.62 1.49
CA ASN A 67 -6.01 29.61 2.90
C ASN A 67 -5.22 28.56 3.70
N VAL A 68 -4.28 29.01 4.52
CA VAL A 68 -3.41 28.17 5.36
C VAL A 68 -4.21 27.33 6.37
N ILE A 69 -5.43 27.73 6.75
CA ILE A 69 -6.30 26.96 7.65
C ILE A 69 -6.72 25.62 7.01
N LEU A 70 -6.68 25.51 5.68
CA LEU A 70 -7.01 24.27 4.95
C LEU A 70 -5.87 23.24 4.95
N LEU A 71 -4.65 23.59 5.39
CA LEU A 71 -3.50 22.67 5.39
C LEU A 71 -3.77 21.31 6.06
N PRO A 72 -4.51 21.19 7.17
CA PRO A 72 -4.83 19.89 7.75
C PRO A 72 -5.59 18.95 6.82
N LEU A 73 -6.36 19.48 5.85
CA LEU A 73 -7.08 18.66 4.86
C LEU A 73 -6.15 17.92 3.90
N ILE A 74 -4.86 18.25 3.88
CA ILE A 74 -3.89 17.61 2.99
C ILE A 74 -3.72 16.13 3.28
N VAL A 75 -3.89 15.74 4.55
CA VAL A 75 -3.91 14.34 4.98
C VAL A 75 -5.08 13.61 4.33
N ILE A 76 -6.27 14.24 4.32
CA ILE A 76 -7.47 13.67 3.69
C ILE A 76 -7.27 13.56 2.17
N VAL A 77 -6.69 14.56 1.53
CA VAL A 77 -6.36 14.52 0.09
C VAL A 77 -5.44 13.35 -0.23
N PHE A 78 -4.37 13.17 0.54
CA PHE A 78 -3.45 12.04 0.37
C PHE A 78 -4.18 10.71 0.46
N TYR A 79 -4.95 10.48 1.53
CA TYR A 79 -5.67 9.21 1.71
C TYR A 79 -6.80 9.02 0.72
N THR A 80 -7.40 10.09 0.20
CA THR A 80 -8.40 9.98 -0.87
C THR A 80 -7.80 9.33 -2.11
N ILE A 81 -6.56 9.64 -2.45
CA ILE A 81 -5.87 9.00 -3.58
C ILE A 81 -5.34 7.62 -3.19
N GLU A 82 -4.71 7.50 -2.02
CA GLU A 82 -4.05 6.27 -1.57
C GLU A 82 -5.03 5.08 -1.49
N VAL A 83 -6.26 5.31 -1.01
CA VAL A 83 -7.25 4.22 -0.83
C VAL A 83 -7.64 3.51 -2.11
N HIS A 84 -7.57 4.21 -3.26
CA HIS A 84 -7.82 3.62 -4.59
C HIS A 84 -6.88 2.45 -4.90
N PHE A 85 -5.71 2.44 -4.25
CA PHE A 85 -4.66 1.44 -4.42
C PHE A 85 -4.36 0.72 -3.10
N LEU A 86 -5.24 0.82 -2.10
CA LEU A 86 -5.05 0.20 -0.79
C LEU A 86 -4.73 -1.29 -0.90
N PHE A 87 -5.55 -1.99 -1.70
CA PHE A 87 -5.47 -3.44 -1.90
C PHE A 87 -4.64 -3.87 -3.11
N LEU A 88 -3.89 -2.96 -3.73
CA LEU A 88 -3.15 -3.24 -4.96
C LEU A 88 -2.17 -4.42 -4.81
N PHE A 89 -1.39 -4.45 -3.73
CA PHE A 89 -0.43 -5.53 -3.47
C PHE A 89 -1.09 -6.90 -3.25
N PRO A 90 -2.08 -7.06 -2.35
CA PRO A 90 -2.84 -8.31 -2.23
C PRO A 90 -3.40 -8.81 -3.57
N ILE A 91 -3.94 -7.90 -4.39
CA ILE A 91 -4.50 -8.21 -5.71
C ILE A 91 -3.42 -8.70 -6.69
N LEU A 92 -2.22 -8.11 -6.65
CA LEU A 92 -1.06 -8.56 -7.43
C LEU A 92 -0.64 -9.97 -7.00
N PHE A 93 -0.58 -10.23 -5.69
CA PHE A 93 -0.23 -11.55 -5.16
C PHE A 93 -1.24 -12.64 -5.53
N ASP A 94 -2.50 -12.25 -5.73
CA ASP A 94 -3.55 -13.13 -6.23
C ASP A 94 -3.54 -13.32 -7.76
N GLY A 95 -2.56 -12.73 -8.47
CA GLY A 95 -2.37 -12.93 -9.90
C GLY A 95 -3.52 -12.40 -10.77
N LYS A 96 -4.28 -11.40 -10.29
CA LYS A 96 -5.36 -10.80 -11.07
C LYS A 96 -4.80 -10.07 -12.30
N ARG A 97 -5.37 -10.32 -13.48
CA ARG A 97 -4.89 -9.77 -14.77
C ARG A 97 -4.81 -8.24 -14.81
N ASN A 98 -5.80 -7.54 -14.24
CA ASN A 98 -5.91 -6.08 -14.27
C ASN A 98 -5.90 -5.51 -12.85
N PRO A 99 -4.76 -5.48 -12.16
CA PRO A 99 -4.70 -5.22 -10.71
C PRO A 99 -5.13 -3.81 -10.34
N LEU A 100 -4.79 -2.80 -11.16
CA LEU A 100 -5.19 -1.40 -10.93
C LEU A 100 -6.71 -1.21 -11.02
N ILE A 101 -7.32 -1.66 -12.11
CA ILE A 101 -8.77 -1.57 -12.32
C ILE A 101 -9.51 -2.36 -11.25
N THR A 102 -8.98 -3.53 -10.87
CA THR A 102 -9.55 -4.36 -9.81
C THR A 102 -9.50 -3.64 -8.46
N SER A 103 -8.37 -2.99 -8.13
CA SER A 103 -8.23 -2.19 -6.90
C SER A 103 -9.22 -1.02 -6.86
N LEU A 104 -9.36 -0.31 -7.99
CA LEU A 104 -10.35 0.77 -8.11
C LEU A 104 -11.77 0.24 -7.91
N ARG A 105 -12.12 -0.87 -8.56
CA ARG A 105 -13.44 -1.48 -8.41
C ARG A 105 -13.74 -1.83 -6.95
N TYR A 106 -12.80 -2.47 -6.25
CA TYR A 106 -12.97 -2.78 -4.83
C TYR A 106 -13.09 -1.53 -3.97
N THR A 107 -12.36 -0.46 -4.31
CA THR A 107 -12.46 0.83 -3.62
C THR A 107 -13.89 1.39 -3.69
N TYR A 108 -14.48 1.39 -4.88
CA TYR A 108 -15.85 1.89 -5.07
C TYR A 108 -16.92 0.95 -4.52
N GLN A 109 -16.68 -0.37 -4.50
CA GLN A 109 -17.59 -1.34 -3.91
C GLN A 109 -17.67 -1.22 -2.38
N LEU A 110 -16.53 -1.01 -1.71
CA LEU A 110 -16.48 -0.82 -0.26
C LEU A 110 -16.85 0.61 0.18
N GLY A 111 -16.69 1.58 -0.73
CA GLY A 111 -16.98 2.99 -0.49
C GLY A 111 -15.76 3.75 0.04
N ILE A 112 -15.46 4.89 -0.59
CA ILE A 112 -14.27 5.71 -0.31
C ILE A 112 -14.25 6.18 1.14
N ILE A 113 -15.39 6.64 1.68
CA ILE A 113 -15.48 7.16 3.05
C ILE A 113 -15.11 6.07 4.05
N HIS A 114 -15.70 4.87 3.90
CA HIS A 114 -15.40 3.72 4.75
C HIS A 114 -13.91 3.36 4.73
N LEU A 115 -13.29 3.39 3.54
CA LEU A 115 -11.87 3.10 3.39
C LEU A 115 -10.98 4.15 4.07
N ILE A 116 -11.28 5.44 3.86
CA ILE A 116 -10.53 6.54 4.47
C ILE A 116 -10.63 6.48 6.00
N THR A 117 -11.84 6.29 6.55
CA THR A 117 -12.04 6.27 8.01
C THR A 117 -11.32 5.13 8.71
N ASN A 118 -11.12 4.00 8.01
CA ASN A 118 -10.43 2.84 8.56
C ASN A 118 -8.92 2.86 8.30
N VAL A 119 -8.46 3.38 7.16
CA VAL A 119 -7.03 3.42 6.85
C VAL A 119 -6.29 4.50 7.66
N ILE A 120 -6.94 5.62 7.98
CA ILE A 120 -6.30 6.71 8.74
C ILE A 120 -5.77 6.22 10.10
N PRO A 121 -6.57 5.54 10.96
CA PRO A 121 -6.06 4.98 12.21
C PRO A 121 -4.88 4.02 12.03
N ILE A 122 -4.94 3.15 11.01
CA ILE A 122 -3.86 2.21 10.70
C ILE A 122 -2.58 2.98 10.35
N ALA A 123 -2.70 4.00 9.50
CA ALA A 123 -1.54 4.75 9.07
C ALA A 123 -0.95 5.64 10.17
N ILE A 124 -1.78 6.24 11.03
CA ILE A 124 -1.33 6.91 12.25
C ILE A 124 -0.52 5.94 13.11
N PHE A 125 -1.03 4.72 13.33
CA PHE A 125 -0.32 3.69 14.10
C PHE A 125 1.03 3.31 13.48
N MET A 126 1.10 3.20 12.14
CA MET A 126 2.35 2.93 11.41
C MET A 126 3.37 4.07 11.56
N ILE A 127 2.93 5.32 11.40
CA ILE A 127 3.79 6.51 11.51
C ILE A 127 4.30 6.70 12.94
N LEU A 128 3.44 6.52 13.95
CA LEU A 128 3.84 6.61 15.36
C LEU A 128 4.95 5.61 15.72
N GLY A 129 4.97 4.45 15.07
CA GLY A 129 6.02 3.46 15.25
C GLY A 129 7.41 3.93 14.83
N LEU A 130 7.51 4.86 13.88
CA LEU A 130 8.80 5.38 13.41
C LEU A 130 9.55 6.15 14.50
N PHE A 131 8.85 6.66 15.51
CA PHE A 131 9.46 7.32 16.68
C PHE A 131 10.02 6.31 17.71
N HIS A 132 9.78 5.00 17.54
CA HIS A 132 10.41 3.96 18.35
C HIS A 132 11.78 3.56 17.79
N PHE A 133 12.83 4.26 18.21
CA PHE A 133 14.21 4.08 17.71
C PHE A 133 14.76 2.64 17.74
N LYS A 134 14.28 1.79 18.66
CA LYS A 134 14.74 0.39 18.74
C LYS A 134 14.19 -0.49 17.63
N ASN A 135 12.95 -0.25 17.17
CA ASN A 135 12.25 -1.08 16.19
C ASN A 135 11.25 -0.25 15.35
N PRO A 136 11.73 0.72 14.55
CA PRO A 136 10.88 1.72 13.91
C PRO A 136 9.87 1.12 12.92
N PHE A 137 10.22 0.00 12.28
CA PHE A 137 9.38 -0.66 11.27
C PHE A 137 8.36 -1.65 11.83
N ARG A 138 8.36 -1.95 13.14
CA ARG A 138 7.46 -2.96 13.69
C ARG A 138 5.99 -2.62 13.46
N ASN A 139 5.58 -1.38 13.76
CA ASN A 139 4.20 -0.96 13.55
C ASN A 139 3.86 -0.88 12.06
N TRP A 140 4.84 -0.52 11.23
CA TRP A 140 4.68 -0.53 9.78
C TRP A 140 4.31 -1.92 9.27
N LEU A 141 5.07 -2.95 9.69
CA LEU A 141 4.80 -4.35 9.33
C LEU A 141 3.44 -4.83 9.87
N ILE A 142 3.08 -4.45 11.10
CA ILE A 142 1.75 -4.76 11.67
C ILE A 142 0.64 -4.10 10.85
N GLY A 143 0.82 -2.84 10.43
CA GLY A 143 -0.12 -2.14 9.56
C GLY A 143 -0.29 -2.85 8.22
N CYS A 144 0.81 -3.31 7.60
CA CYS A 144 0.73 -4.12 6.38
C CYS A 144 -0.07 -5.41 6.58
N VAL A 145 0.11 -6.09 7.72
CA VAL A 145 -0.70 -7.28 8.09
C VAL A 145 -2.16 -6.93 8.32
N ALA A 146 -2.46 -5.79 8.94
CA ALA A 146 -3.83 -5.33 9.11
C ALA A 146 -4.54 -5.13 7.76
N ILE A 147 -3.85 -4.59 6.76
CA ILE A 147 -4.38 -4.48 5.39
C ILE A 147 -4.59 -5.85 4.74
N LEU A 148 -3.72 -6.83 4.98
CA LEU A 148 -3.90 -8.20 4.47
C LEU A 148 -5.12 -8.90 5.08
N ILE A 149 -5.31 -8.76 6.40
CA ILE A 149 -6.48 -9.29 7.10
C ILE A 149 -7.74 -8.60 6.57
N TRP A 150 -7.72 -7.28 6.45
CA TRP A 150 -8.86 -6.53 5.93
C TRP A 150 -9.20 -6.90 4.48
N TYR A 151 -8.18 -7.14 3.65
CA TYR A 151 -8.36 -7.66 2.30
C TYR A 151 -9.04 -9.03 2.30
N LYS A 152 -8.62 -9.95 3.19
CA LYS A 152 -9.28 -11.24 3.35
C LYS A 152 -10.77 -11.05 3.66
N ASP A 153 -11.05 -10.32 4.72
CA ASP A 153 -12.40 -10.22 5.30
C ASP A 153 -13.38 -9.52 4.37
N GLU A 154 -12.96 -8.44 3.69
CA GLU A 154 -13.86 -7.65 2.83
C GLU A 154 -13.83 -8.08 1.36
N ILE A 155 -12.71 -8.56 0.85
CA ILE A 155 -12.57 -8.86 -0.59
C ILE A 155 -12.65 -10.36 -0.87
N ARG A 156 -12.03 -11.21 -0.06
CA ARG A 156 -12.03 -12.66 -0.33
C ARG A 156 -13.27 -13.36 0.21
N ASP A 157 -13.73 -12.94 1.39
CA ASP A 157 -14.80 -13.63 2.10
C ASP A 157 -16.19 -13.03 1.81
N ARG A 158 -16.26 -11.79 1.31
CA ARG A 158 -17.53 -11.07 1.06
C ARG A 158 -17.84 -10.71 -0.39
N LEU A 159 -16.84 -10.51 -1.25
CA LEU A 159 -17.01 -10.06 -2.66
C LEU A 159 -16.61 -11.15 -3.66
#